data_AF-A0A417YB58-F1
#
_entry.id   AF-A0A417YB58-F1
#
_cell.length_a   1.000
_cell.length_b   1.000
_cell.length_c   1.000
_cell.angle_alpha   90.00
_cell.angle_beta   90.00
_cell.angle_gamma   90.00
#
_symmetry.space_group_name_H-M   'P 1'
#
loop_
_entity.id
_entity.type
_entity.pdbx_description
1 polymer ?
#
loop_
_entity_poly.entity_id
_entity_poly.type
_entity_poly.pdbx_seq_one_letter_code
_entity_poly.pdbx_strand_id
1 'polypeptide(L)' 'VSDEELEHALSLINNRPRKCLNWKTTHEAFQEELLHLI' A
#
# COMPACT_ATOMS: atom_id res chain seq x y z
N VAL A 1 18.58 -8.57 7.10
CA VAL A 1 17.70 -7.55 6.51
C VAL A 1 17.90 -6.30 7.34
N SER A 2 18.38 -5.21 6.73
CA SER A 2 18.48 -3.90 7.40
C SER A 2 17.11 -3.22 7.42
N ASP A 3 16.95 -2.23 8.29
CA ASP A 3 15.72 -1.42 8.32
C ASP A 3 15.49 -0.69 6.98
N GLU A 4 16.56 -0.24 6.32
CA GLU A 4 16.50 0.38 5.00
C GLU A 4 16.00 -0.60 3.92
N GLU A 5 16.47 -1.85 3.93
CA GLU A 5 15.99 -2.89 3.02
C GLU A 5 14.50 -3.19 3.27
N LEU A 6 14.08 -3.19 4.54
CA LEU A 6 12.69 -3.41 4.93
C LEU A 6 11.81 -2.24 4.49
N GLU A 7 12.19 -1.00 4.76
CA GLU A 7 11.47 0.20 4.37
C GLU A 7 11.34 0.31 2.85
N HIS A 8 12.41 0.02 2.12
CA HIS A 8 12.39 -0.01 0.66
C HIS A 8 11.41 -1.08 0.13
N ALA A 9 11.45 -2.29 0.68
CA ALA A 9 10.51 -3.35 0.31
C ALA A 9 9.06 -2.98 0.62
N LEU A 10 8.79 -2.40 1.79
CA LEU A 10 7.46 -1.94 2.19
C LEU A 10 6.96 -0.83 1.26
N SER A 11 7.82 0.12 0.89
CA SER A 11 7.48 1.19 -0.06
C SER A 11 7.07 0.62 -1.43
N LEU A 12 7.85 -0.34 -1.96
CA LEU A 12 7.53 -1.00 -3.22
C LEU A 12 6.21 -1.79 -3.16
N ILE A 13 5.93 -2.45 -2.03
CA ILE A 13 4.67 -3.18 -1.84
C ILE A 13 3.49 -2.23 -1.78
N ASN A 14 3.61 -1.17 -0.97
CA ASN A 14 2.52 -0.25 -0.66
C ASN A 14 2.14 0.68 -1.81
N ASN A 15 3.11 1.04 -2.66
CA ASN A 15 2.91 1.98 -3.76
C ASN A 15 2.74 1.30 -5.12
N ARG A 16 2.60 -0.04 -5.17
CA ARG A 16 2.41 -0.77 -6.43
C ARG A 16 0.93 -0.94 -6.77
N PRO A 17 0.46 -0.42 -7.91
CA PRO A 17 -0.89 -0.70 -8.44
C PRO A 17 -1.19 -2.20 -8.55
N ARG A 18 -2.40 -2.61 -8.14
CA ARG A 18 -2.88 -3.99 -8.20
C ARG A 18 -4.13 -4.09 -9.06
N LYS A 19 -4.12 -4.98 -10.06
CA LYS A 19 -5.28 -5.25 -10.94
C LYS A 19 -6.55 -5.60 -10.14
N CYS A 20 -6.41 -6.38 -9.07
CA CYS A 20 -7.52 -6.79 -8.21
C CYS A 20 -8.09 -5.65 -7.34
N LEU A 21 -7.39 -4.52 -7.22
CA LEU A 21 -7.85 -3.34 -6.50
C LEU A 21 -8.29 -2.23 -7.48
N ASN A 22 -8.79 -2.61 -8.67
CA ASN A 22 -9.08 -1.66 -9.76
C ASN A 22 -7.90 -0.72 -10.07
N TRP A 23 -6.70 -1.30 -10.09
CA TRP A 23 -5.43 -0.58 -10.31
C TRP A 23 -5.04 0.43 -9.24
N LYS A 24 -5.71 0.46 -8.08
CA LYS A 24 -5.23 1.19 -6.91
C LYS A 24 -4.01 0.51 -6.29
N THR A 25 -3.19 1.29 -5.61
CA THR A 25 -2.15 0.81 -4.70
C THR A 25 -2.78 0.23 -3.44
N THR A 26 -2.05 -0.61 -2.70
CA THR A 26 -2.57 -1.12 -1.41
C THR A 26 -2.70 0.01 -0.39
N HIS A 27 -1.85 1.04 -0.47
CA HIS A 27 -1.96 2.24 0.35
C HIS A 27 -3.29 2.98 0.11
N GLU A 28 -3.63 3.28 -1.15
CA GLU A 28 -4.88 3.96 -1.49
C GLU A 28 -6.11 3.16 -1.05
N ALA A 29 -6.16 1.86 -1.37
CA ALA A 29 -7.28 1.01 -0.98
C ALA A 29 -7.46 0.95 0.55
N PHE A 30 -6.36 0.93 1.30
CA PHE A 30 -6.43 0.97 2.77
C PHE A 30 -6.95 2.32 3.29
N GLN A 31 -6.50 3.43 2.73
CA GLN A 31 -6.98 4.77 3.12
C GLN A 31 -8.48 4.92 2.86
N GLU A 32 -8.99 4.38 1.76
CA GLU A 32 -10.43 4.39 1.46
C GLU A 32 -11.24 3.63 2.51
N GLU A 33 -10.79 2.44 2.93
CA GLU A 33 -11.47 1.70 4.01
C GLU A 33 -11.41 2.42 5.35
N LEU A 34 -10.33 3.16 5.65
CA LEU A 34 -10.24 3.97 6.86
C LEU A 34 -11.22 5.14 6.86
N LEU A 35 -11.50 5.75 5.69
CA LEU A 35 -12.48 6.84 5.59
C LEU A 35 -13.91 6.38 5.91
N HIS A 36 -14.21 5.09 5.86
CA HIS A 36 -15.50 4.55 6.30
C HIS A 36 -15.64 4.48 7.83
N LEU A 37 -14.56 4.71 8.59
CA LEU A 37 -14.55 4.60 10.05
C LEU A 37 -14.82 5.92 10.78
N ILE A 38 -15.09 7.01 10.06
CA ILE A 38 -15.38 8.35 10.61
C ILE A 38 -16.85 8.73 10.49
#